data_AF-L0A472-F1
#
_entry.id   AF-L0A472-F1
#
_cell.length_a   1.000
_cell.length_b   1.000
_cell.length_c   1.000
_cell.angle_alpha   90.00
_cell.angle_beta   90.00
_cell.angle_gamma   90.00
#
_symmetry.space_group_name_H-M   'P 1'
#
loop_
_entity.id
_entity.type
_entity.pdbx_description
1 polymer ?
#
loop_
_entity_poly.entity_id
_entity_poly.type
_entity_poly.pdbx_seq_one_letter_code
_entity_poly.pdbx_strand_id
1 'polypeptide(L)'
;MTHAGHPQGEHLGLLLPGTWLLDCLELVDDLGQVTLPWGPDVRGRIAYLPGGFLSVVMTAGQRTLSVPVHLVASDAELAPLARTCIAYSGRWTAFADRVEHYPDVSLNPNYLAGAEVRFAVIQGEQLTLSAPPFPYQGRHYTRRILWRRESCF
;
A
#
# COMPACT_ATOMS: atom_id res chain seq x y z
N MET A 1 32.41 23.77 11.95
CA MET A 1 31.00 23.35 12.13
C MET A 1 30.60 22.57 10.89
N THR A 2 30.79 21.26 10.93
CA THR A 2 30.51 20.33 9.83
C THR A 2 29.11 19.75 10.04
N HIS A 3 28.19 20.07 9.14
CA HIS A 3 26.87 19.45 9.09
C HIS A 3 27.03 17.97 8.72
N ALA A 4 26.92 17.09 9.72
CA ALA A 4 26.78 15.66 9.50
C ALA A 4 25.37 15.40 8.94
N GLY A 5 25.28 15.16 7.64
CA GLY A 5 24.08 14.56 7.04
C GLY A 5 23.93 13.14 7.57
N HIS A 6 22.80 12.87 8.24
CA HIS A 6 22.53 11.54 8.80
C HIS A 6 22.06 10.55 7.71
N PRO A 7 22.42 9.25 7.81
CA PRO A 7 22.34 8.26 6.74
C PRO A 7 21.00 7.50 6.74
N GLN A 8 19.88 8.19 6.54
CA GLN A 8 18.55 7.56 6.62
C GLN A 8 18.20 6.67 5.40
N GLY A 9 18.87 6.88 4.24
CA GLY A 9 18.64 6.15 2.97
C GLY A 9 18.96 4.67 2.99
N GLU A 10 20.02 4.29 3.70
CA GLU A 10 20.52 2.91 3.72
C GLU A 10 19.69 2.01 4.64
N HIS A 11 18.88 2.59 5.55
CA HIS A 11 18.15 1.84 6.56
C HIS A 11 16.84 1.22 6.02
N LEU A 12 16.07 1.95 5.20
CA LEU A 12 14.82 1.42 4.63
C LEU A 12 15.06 0.25 3.68
N GLY A 13 16.09 0.30 2.85
CA GLY A 13 16.43 -0.79 1.93
C GLY A 13 16.79 -2.11 2.63
N LEU A 14 17.33 -2.04 3.84
CA LEU A 14 17.65 -3.20 4.67
C LEU A 14 16.47 -3.69 5.51
N LEU A 15 15.58 -2.79 5.94
CA LEU A 15 14.45 -3.12 6.82
C LEU A 15 13.18 -3.54 6.08
N LEU A 16 12.91 -2.99 4.90
CA LEU A 16 11.71 -3.29 4.13
C LEU A 16 11.59 -4.75 3.67
N PRO A 17 12.68 -5.43 3.25
CA PRO A 17 12.59 -6.81 2.77
C PRO A 17 11.83 -7.73 3.73
N GLY A 18 10.95 -8.55 3.16
CA GLY A 18 10.02 -9.41 3.88
C GLY A 18 8.56 -9.16 3.52
N THR A 19 7.68 -9.91 4.16
CA THR A 19 6.23 -9.78 4.00
C THR A 19 5.65 -8.96 5.15
N TRP A 20 4.72 -8.08 4.82
CA TRP A 20 3.96 -7.28 5.77
C TRP A 20 2.47 -7.51 5.55
N LEU A 21 1.75 -7.68 6.66
CA LEU A 21 0.31 -7.92 6.71
C LEU A 21 -0.40 -6.60 6.96
N LEU A 22 -1.48 -6.36 6.22
CA LEU A 22 -2.28 -5.15 6.36
C LEU A 22 -3.04 -5.17 7.69
N ASP A 23 -2.86 -4.12 8.49
CA ASP A 23 -3.64 -3.91 9.72
C ASP A 23 -4.70 -2.83 9.53
N CYS A 24 -4.39 -1.73 8.82
CA CYS A 24 -5.32 -0.63 8.64
C CYS A 24 -5.10 0.13 7.33
N LEU A 25 -6.20 0.61 6.75
CA LEU A 25 -6.20 1.56 5.64
C LEU A 25 -6.98 2.80 6.06
N GLU A 26 -6.32 3.95 6.00
CA GLU A 26 -6.87 5.23 6.40
C GLU A 26 -6.84 6.25 5.25
N LEU A 27 -7.85 7.13 5.24
CA LEU A 27 -7.81 8.39 4.53
C LEU A 27 -7.82 9.53 5.55
N VAL A 28 -6.81 10.38 5.47
CA VAL A 28 -6.65 11.57 6.30
C VAL A 28 -6.92 12.78 5.42
N ASP A 29 -7.91 13.60 5.78
CA ASP A 29 -8.21 14.83 5.04
C ASP A 29 -7.35 16.02 5.47
N ASP A 30 -7.53 17.16 4.81
CA ASP A 30 -6.77 18.39 5.05
C ASP A 30 -6.93 18.98 6.47
N LEU A 31 -7.95 18.55 7.23
CA LEU A 31 -8.17 18.94 8.61
C LEU A 31 -7.59 17.91 9.61
N GLY A 32 -6.95 16.85 9.11
CA GLY A 32 -6.45 15.74 9.91
C GLY A 32 -7.52 14.74 10.31
N GLN A 33 -8.75 14.84 9.77
CA GLN A 33 -9.81 13.89 10.07
C GLN A 33 -9.49 12.55 9.40
N VAL A 34 -9.47 11.50 10.23
CA VAL A 34 -9.22 10.12 9.78
C VAL A 34 -10.53 9.42 9.48
N THR A 35 -10.57 8.69 8.38
CA THR A 35 -11.67 7.78 8.00
C THR A 35 -11.12 6.43 7.52
N LEU A 36 -11.91 5.37 7.65
CA LEU A 36 -11.57 4.02 7.20
C LEU A 36 -12.39 3.70 5.93
N PRO A 37 -11.88 3.95 4.71
CA PRO A 37 -12.67 3.84 3.49
C PRO A 37 -13.20 2.43 3.22
N TRP A 38 -12.53 1.39 3.76
CA TRP A 38 -12.93 -0.01 3.63
C TRP A 38 -13.44 -0.61 4.94
N GLY A 39 -13.69 0.23 5.94
CA GLY A 39 -14.02 -0.21 7.29
C GLY A 39 -12.82 -0.80 8.05
N PRO A 40 -13.05 -1.33 9.26
CA PRO A 40 -12.00 -1.85 10.13
C PRO A 40 -11.52 -3.26 9.74
N ASP A 41 -12.32 -4.01 8.99
CA ASP A 41 -11.93 -5.34 8.51
C ASP A 41 -11.31 -5.20 7.12
N VAL A 42 -9.99 -5.33 7.06
CA VAL A 42 -9.19 -5.28 5.84
C VAL A 42 -8.26 -6.47 5.80
N ARG A 43 -7.88 -6.89 4.59
CA ARG A 43 -6.96 -7.99 4.37
C ARG A 43 -5.95 -7.60 3.32
N GLY A 44 -4.70 -7.95 3.51
CA GLY A 44 -3.71 -7.68 2.49
C GLY A 44 -2.30 -8.09 2.88
N ARG A 45 -1.45 -8.15 1.86
CA ARG A 45 -0.01 -8.33 1.98
C ARG A 45 0.70 -7.35 1.07
N ILE A 46 1.83 -6.85 1.55
CA ILE A 46 2.90 -6.30 0.72
C ILE A 46 4.16 -7.11 0.99
N ALA A 47 4.74 -7.65 -0.07
CA ALA A 47 6.01 -8.36 0.00
C ALA A 47 7.07 -7.55 -0.72
N TYR A 48 8.13 -7.17 0.00
CA TYR A 48 9.35 -6.63 -0.58
C TYR A 48 10.36 -7.77 -0.68
N LEU A 49 10.56 -8.28 -1.89
CA LEU A 49 11.43 -9.43 -2.13
C LEU A 49 12.90 -8.99 -2.27
N PRO A 50 13.84 -9.87 -1.87
CA PRO A 50 15.24 -9.71 -2.25
C PRO A 50 15.40 -9.50 -3.76
N GLY A 51 16.33 -8.63 -4.14
CA GLY A 51 16.55 -8.30 -5.54
C GLY A 51 15.65 -7.20 -6.10
N GLY A 52 14.83 -6.53 -5.27
CA GLY A 52 14.13 -5.29 -5.64
C GLY A 52 12.77 -5.47 -6.31
N PHE A 53 12.14 -6.65 -6.15
CA PHE A 53 10.77 -6.88 -6.57
C PHE A 53 9.80 -6.64 -5.41
N LEU A 54 8.60 -6.16 -5.73
CA LEU A 54 7.50 -6.11 -4.77
C LEU A 54 6.21 -6.69 -5.36
N SER A 55 5.32 -7.12 -4.47
CA SER A 55 3.93 -7.43 -4.79
C SER A 55 3.02 -6.91 -3.69
N VAL A 56 1.90 -6.28 -4.08
CA VAL A 56 0.89 -5.74 -3.18
C VAL A 56 -0.46 -6.30 -3.59
N VAL A 57 -1.18 -6.86 -2.63
CA VAL A 57 -2.61 -7.13 -2.75
C VAL A 57 -3.27 -6.75 -1.44
N MET A 58 -4.26 -5.87 -1.49
CA MET A 58 -5.08 -5.51 -0.35
C MET A 58 -6.53 -5.28 -0.72
N THR A 59 -7.43 -5.63 0.19
CA THR A 59 -8.86 -5.65 -0.04
C THR A 59 -9.62 -5.27 1.22
N ALA A 60 -10.86 -4.80 1.07
CA ALA A 60 -11.83 -4.86 2.16
C ALA A 60 -12.00 -6.33 2.62
N GLY A 61 -12.34 -6.56 3.89
CA GLY A 61 -12.41 -7.91 4.47
C GLY A 61 -13.67 -8.68 4.07
N GLN A 62 -14.83 -8.02 4.10
CA GLN A 62 -16.12 -8.63 3.77
C GLN A 62 -16.43 -8.52 2.28
N ARG A 63 -15.99 -9.51 1.51
CA ARG A 63 -16.13 -9.59 0.05
C ARG A 63 -16.71 -10.94 -0.33
N THR A 64 -17.83 -10.95 -1.05
CA THR A 64 -18.54 -12.19 -1.44
C THR A 64 -19.00 -12.13 -2.90
N LEU A 65 -19.20 -13.31 -3.47
CA LEU A 65 -19.87 -13.54 -4.76
C LEU A 65 -21.02 -14.52 -4.52
N SER A 66 -22.10 -14.41 -5.28
CA SER A 66 -23.19 -15.40 -5.25
C SER A 66 -22.83 -16.72 -5.96
N VAL A 67 -21.76 -16.70 -6.77
CA VAL A 67 -21.26 -17.83 -7.57
C VAL A 67 -19.85 -18.24 -7.14
N PRO A 68 -19.47 -19.52 -7.29
CA PRO A 68 -18.15 -20.01 -6.88
C PRO A 68 -17.01 -19.59 -7.83
N VAL A 69 -17.33 -19.25 -9.09
CA VAL A 69 -16.35 -18.87 -10.11
C VAL A 69 -16.57 -17.42 -10.50
N HIS A 70 -15.59 -16.54 -10.22
CA HIS A 70 -15.72 -15.11 -10.49
C HIS A 70 -15.95 -14.77 -11.98
N LEU A 71 -15.50 -15.62 -12.91
CA LEU A 71 -15.67 -15.43 -14.36
C LEU A 71 -17.14 -15.49 -14.81
N VAL A 72 -18.03 -16.09 -14.01
CA VAL A 72 -19.48 -16.14 -14.30
C VAL A 72 -20.28 -15.20 -13.41
N ALA A 73 -19.62 -14.43 -12.54
CA ALA A 73 -20.29 -13.43 -11.72
C ALA A 73 -20.74 -12.25 -12.58
N SER A 74 -21.82 -11.59 -12.17
CA SER A 74 -22.28 -10.39 -12.87
C SER A 74 -21.32 -9.21 -12.67
N ASP A 75 -21.30 -8.27 -13.62
CA ASP A 75 -20.54 -7.03 -13.47
C ASP A 75 -20.95 -6.24 -12.20
N ALA A 76 -22.23 -6.32 -11.82
CA ALA A 76 -22.75 -5.70 -10.60
C ALA A 76 -22.10 -6.26 -9.33
N GLU A 77 -21.75 -7.55 -9.32
CA GLU A 77 -21.02 -8.18 -8.21
C GLU A 77 -19.52 -7.91 -8.31
N LEU A 78 -18.93 -7.90 -9.52
CA LEU A 78 -17.50 -7.69 -9.70
C LEU A 78 -17.05 -6.24 -9.47
N ALA A 79 -17.85 -5.26 -9.85
CA ALA A 79 -17.52 -3.83 -9.72
C ALA A 79 -17.17 -3.40 -8.27
N PRO A 80 -17.97 -3.70 -7.23
CA PRO A 80 -17.61 -3.33 -5.85
C PRO A 80 -16.36 -4.07 -5.36
N LEU A 81 -16.13 -5.31 -5.81
CA LEU A 81 -14.92 -6.06 -5.50
C LEU A 81 -13.69 -5.37 -6.11
N ALA A 82 -13.74 -4.94 -7.37
CA ALA A 82 -12.64 -4.22 -8.01
C ALA A 82 -12.37 -2.87 -7.32
N ARG A 83 -13.41 -2.13 -6.92
CA ARG A 83 -13.30 -0.82 -6.23
C ARG A 83 -12.71 -0.91 -4.82
N THR A 84 -12.81 -2.08 -4.19
CA THR A 84 -12.30 -2.36 -2.84
C THR A 84 -11.07 -3.26 -2.87
N CYS A 85 -10.30 -3.21 -3.97
CA CYS A 85 -9.08 -3.95 -4.17
C CYS A 85 -7.98 -3.01 -4.68
N ILE A 86 -6.79 -3.12 -4.12
CA ILE A 86 -5.57 -2.56 -4.70
C ILE A 86 -4.61 -3.74 -4.90
N ALA A 87 -4.27 -3.99 -6.15
CA ALA A 87 -3.37 -5.07 -6.54
C ALA A 87 -2.38 -4.56 -7.60
N TYR A 88 -1.08 -4.73 -7.33
CA TYR A 88 -0.01 -4.45 -8.28
C TYR A 88 1.29 -5.16 -7.90
N SER A 89 2.17 -5.32 -8.89
CA SER A 89 3.50 -5.90 -8.74
C SER A 89 4.48 -5.11 -9.59
N GLY A 90 5.76 -5.15 -9.21
CA GLY A 90 6.81 -4.51 -10.00
C GLY A 90 8.11 -4.36 -9.22
N ARG A 91 8.87 -3.32 -9.54
CA ARG A 91 10.16 -3.01 -8.91
C ARG A 91 10.01 -1.98 -7.81
N TRP A 92 10.94 -1.93 -6.86
CA TRP A 92 10.99 -0.85 -5.87
C TRP A 92 12.41 -0.35 -5.64
N THR A 93 12.49 0.87 -5.12
CA THR A 93 13.74 1.47 -4.64
C THR A 93 13.46 2.22 -3.35
N ALA A 94 14.32 2.00 -2.35
CA ALA A 94 14.26 2.75 -1.10
C ALA A 94 15.17 3.97 -1.15
N PHE A 95 14.70 5.02 -0.51
CA PHE A 95 15.40 6.27 -0.22
C PHE A 95 15.38 6.49 1.30
N ALA A 96 15.76 7.69 1.75
CA ALA A 96 15.86 8.01 3.18
C ALA A 96 14.52 8.03 3.91
N ASP A 97 13.51 8.60 3.26
CA ASP A 97 12.22 8.93 3.84
C ASP A 97 11.06 8.20 3.15
N ARG A 98 11.35 7.52 2.03
CA ARG A 98 10.34 6.95 1.15
C ARG A 98 10.82 5.71 0.45
N VAL A 99 9.86 4.96 -0.04
CA VAL A 99 10.02 3.91 -1.04
C VAL A 99 9.23 4.31 -2.29
N GLU A 100 9.82 4.09 -3.45
CA GLU A 100 9.18 4.28 -4.73
C GLU A 100 8.88 2.91 -5.32
N HIS A 101 7.62 2.66 -5.66
CA HIS A 101 7.22 1.46 -6.39
C HIS A 101 7.13 1.79 -7.88
N TYR A 102 7.52 0.86 -8.73
CA TYR A 102 7.49 0.94 -10.18
C TYR A 102 6.69 -0.24 -10.71
N PRO A 103 5.35 -0.16 -10.69
CA PRO A 103 4.49 -1.25 -11.10
C PRO A 103 4.60 -1.53 -12.60
N ASP A 104 4.71 -2.79 -12.98
CA ASP A 104 4.62 -3.28 -14.36
C ASP A 104 3.36 -4.15 -14.59
N VAL A 105 2.70 -4.57 -13.50
CA VAL A 105 1.41 -5.26 -13.49
C VAL A 105 0.50 -4.60 -12.46
N SER A 106 -0.72 -4.21 -12.83
CA SER A 106 -1.68 -3.63 -11.88
C SER A 106 -3.14 -3.81 -12.30
N LEU A 107 -4.02 -3.91 -11.31
CA LEU A 107 -5.47 -3.74 -11.50
C LEU A 107 -5.83 -2.32 -11.96
N ASN A 108 -5.07 -1.32 -11.53
CA ASN A 108 -5.24 0.08 -11.95
C ASN A 108 -4.10 0.46 -12.91
N PRO A 109 -4.34 0.52 -14.23
CA PRO A 109 -3.28 0.77 -15.21
C PRO A 109 -2.62 2.15 -15.07
N ASN A 110 -3.26 3.10 -14.36
CA ASN A 110 -2.65 4.40 -14.09
C ASN A 110 -1.36 4.29 -13.25
N TYR A 111 -1.20 3.24 -12.45
CA TYR A 111 0.01 2.99 -11.69
C TYR A 111 1.21 2.58 -12.56
N LEU A 112 0.98 2.23 -13.84
CA LEU A 112 2.05 1.89 -14.78
C LEU A 112 2.73 3.14 -15.37
N ALA A 113 2.15 4.33 -15.17
CA ALA A 113 2.63 5.57 -15.78
C ALA A 113 3.85 6.18 -15.08
N GLY A 114 4.25 5.66 -13.92
CA GLY A 114 5.40 6.19 -13.19
C GLY A 114 5.59 5.57 -11.80
N ALA A 115 6.41 6.26 -11.01
CA ALA A 115 6.71 5.83 -9.65
C ALA A 115 5.55 6.14 -8.69
N GLU A 116 5.08 5.13 -7.98
CA GLU A 116 4.18 5.25 -6.86
C GLU A 116 4.98 5.54 -5.59
N VAL A 117 5.05 6.81 -5.21
CA VAL A 117 5.79 7.28 -4.02
C VAL A 117 5.04 6.91 -2.74
N ARG A 118 5.76 6.34 -1.76
CA ARG A 118 5.27 6.10 -0.40
C ARG A 118 6.29 6.56 0.64
N PHE A 119 5.94 7.55 1.44
CA PHE A 119 6.70 7.88 2.64
C PHE A 119 6.61 6.72 3.63
N ALA A 120 7.74 6.31 4.19
CA ALA A 120 7.83 5.09 4.97
C ALA A 120 8.40 5.36 6.36
N VAL A 121 7.69 4.86 7.38
CA VAL A 121 8.13 4.89 8.77
C VAL A 121 8.08 3.47 9.31
N ILE A 122 9.22 2.96 9.76
CA ILE A 122 9.33 1.64 10.40
C ILE A 122 9.64 1.82 11.88
N GLN A 123 8.85 1.16 12.74
CA GLN A 123 9.02 1.15 14.19
C GLN A 123 8.89 -0.29 14.69
N GLY A 124 10.02 -0.96 14.89
CA GLY A 124 10.05 -2.40 15.19
C GLY A 124 9.38 -3.21 14.07
N GLU A 125 8.31 -3.91 14.42
CA GLU A 125 7.54 -4.75 13.49
C GLU A 125 6.39 -4.01 12.79
N GLN A 126 6.27 -2.69 12.98
CA GLN A 126 5.24 -1.87 12.34
C GLN A 126 5.82 -1.06 11.18
N LEU A 127 5.10 -1.02 10.07
CA LEU A 127 5.40 -0.20 8.91
C LEU A 127 4.19 0.69 8.60
N THR A 128 4.40 1.99 8.53
CA THR A 128 3.43 2.93 7.99
C THR A 128 3.88 3.42 6.62
N LEU A 129 3.01 3.27 5.62
CA LEU A 129 3.20 3.83 4.28
C LEU A 129 2.18 4.92 4.02
N SER A 130 2.64 6.11 3.62
CA SER A 130 1.77 7.24 3.27
C SER A 130 2.02 7.71 1.84
N ALA A 131 0.97 7.92 1.05
CA ALA A 131 1.09 8.48 -0.30
C ALA A 131 1.11 10.03 -0.25
N PRO A 132 1.67 10.71 -1.26
CA PRO A 132 1.41 12.15 -1.44
C PRO A 132 -0.10 12.45 -1.46
N PRO A 133 -0.53 13.64 -0.97
CA PRO A 133 -1.93 14.03 -1.01
C PRO A 133 -2.49 13.99 -2.43
N PHE A 134 -3.70 13.47 -2.58
CA PHE A 134 -4.41 13.41 -3.86
C PHE A 134 -5.81 14.02 -3.75
N PRO A 135 -6.33 14.65 -4.82
CA PRO A 135 -7.66 15.23 -4.81
C PRO A 135 -8.74 14.13 -4.88
N TYR A 136 -9.74 14.24 -4.03
CA TYR A 136 -10.92 13.37 -4.04
C TYR A 136 -12.12 14.12 -3.45
N GLN A 137 -13.28 14.09 -4.12
CA GLN A 137 -14.52 14.73 -3.65
C GLN A 137 -14.36 16.21 -3.20
N GLY A 138 -13.50 16.98 -3.87
CA GLY A 138 -13.29 18.40 -3.58
C GLY A 138 -12.39 18.70 -2.38
N ARG A 139 -11.73 17.70 -1.79
CA ARG A 139 -10.70 17.84 -0.76
C ARG A 139 -9.44 17.10 -1.16
N HIS A 140 -8.33 17.35 -0.47
CA HIS A 140 -7.15 16.52 -0.60
C HIS A 140 -7.12 15.50 0.53
N TYR A 141 -6.66 14.30 0.19
CA TYR A 141 -6.55 13.19 1.12
C TYR A 141 -5.16 12.59 1.05
N THR A 142 -4.62 12.26 2.21
CA THR A 142 -3.45 11.40 2.34
C THR A 142 -3.94 9.99 2.65
N ARG A 143 -3.51 9.02 1.84
CA ARG A 143 -3.71 7.61 2.16
C ARG A 143 -2.61 7.16 3.10
N ARG A 144 -2.96 6.67 4.28
CA ARG A 144 -2.04 6.08 5.26
C ARG A 144 -2.37 4.62 5.46
N ILE A 145 -1.37 3.75 5.33
CA ILE A 145 -1.54 2.29 5.35
C ILE A 145 -0.63 1.73 6.42
N LEU A 146 -1.22 1.08 7.40
CA LEU A 146 -0.50 0.47 8.52
C LEU A 146 -0.37 -1.02 8.25
N TRP A 147 0.85 -1.48 8.41
CA TRP A 147 1.22 -2.87 8.22
C TRP A 147 2.00 -3.36 9.43
N ARG A 148 1.94 -4.66 9.67
CA ARG A 148 2.82 -5.37 10.60
C ARG A 148 3.63 -6.41 9.87
N ARG A 149 4.84 -6.68 10.33
CA ARG A 149 5.66 -7.74 9.74
C ARG A 149 4.98 -9.10 9.93
N GLU A 150 5.02 -9.92 8.88
CA GLU A 150 4.65 -11.33 8.99
C GLU A 150 5.76 -12.04 9.77
N SER A 151 5.40 -12.62 10.92
CA SER A 151 6.33 -13.45 11.68
C SER A 151 6.75 -14.67 10.86
N CYS A 152 8.04 -15.04 10.90
CA CYS A 152 8.49 -16.29 10.31
C CYS A 152 7.74 -17.47 10.94
N PHE A 153 7.35 -18.44 10.12
CA PHE A 153 6.85 -19.75 10.55
C PHE A 153 8.00 -20.71 10.84
#